data_AF-A0A382FV08-F1
#
_entry.id   AF-A0A382FV08-F1
#
_cell.length_a   1.000
_cell.length_b   1.000
_cell.length_c   1.000
_cell.angle_alpha   90.00
_cell.angle_beta   90.00
_cell.angle_gamma   90.00
#
_symmetry.space_group_name_H-M   'P 1'
#
loop_
_entity.id
_entity.type
_entity.pdbx_description
1 polymer ?
#
loop_
_entity_poly.entity_id
_entity_poly.type
_entity_poly.pdbx_seq_one_letter_code
_entity_poly.pdbx_strand_id
1 'polypeptide(L)' 'MKDIIVPVMAGLALISSAKAAEATTSLESLLPAETVLVMAAPDYATAKKHFKASASGQFWDSAEFKPFRKKLADGFEAN' A
#
# COMPACT_ATOMS: atom_id res chain seq x y z
N MET A 1 -28.31 -28.29 -23.43
CA MET A 1 -26.99 -28.37 -22.76
C MET A 1 -26.25 -27.02 -22.77
N LYS A 2 -26.93 -25.88 -22.60
CA LYS A 2 -26.27 -24.56 -22.47
C LYS A 2 -26.60 -23.88 -21.12
N ASP A 3 -27.65 -24.32 -20.45
CA ASP A 3 -28.23 -23.61 -19.31
C ASP A 3 -27.72 -24.06 -17.94
N ILE A 4 -26.85 -25.09 -17.89
CA ILE A 4 -26.25 -25.63 -16.64
C ILE A 4 -24.77 -25.23 -16.51
N ILE A 5 -24.12 -24.80 -17.60
CA ILE A 5 -22.67 -24.54 -17.63
C ILE A 5 -22.33 -23.18 -16.97
N VAL A 6 -23.23 -22.21 -17.04
CA VAL A 6 -23.04 -20.85 -16.51
C VAL A 6 -22.94 -20.79 -14.97
N PRO A 7 -23.82 -21.44 -14.17
CA PRO A 7 -23.72 -21.36 -12.72
C PRO A 7 -22.50 -22.10 -12.15
N VAL A 8 -22.00 -23.15 -12.83
CA VAL A 8 -20.81 -23.91 -12.41
C VAL A 8 -19.54 -23.07 -12.54
N MET A 9 -19.41 -22.27 -13.60
CA MET A 9 -18.26 -21.39 -13.82
C MET A 9 -18.22 -20.22 -12.83
N ALA A 10 -19.39 -19.66 -12.46
CA ALA A 10 -19.49 -18.64 -11.43
C ALA A 10 -19.12 -19.17 -10.03
N GLY A 11 -19.48 -20.43 -9.73
CA GLY A 11 -19.08 -21.11 -8.49
C GLY A 11 -17.57 -21.38 -8.41
N LEU A 12 -16.95 -21.85 -9.50
CA LEU A 12 -15.49 -22.10 -9.52
C LEU A 12 -14.66 -20.82 -9.37
N ALA A 13 -15.11 -19.70 -9.94
CA ALA A 13 -14.42 -18.42 -9.83
C ALA A 13 -14.40 -17.89 -8.39
N LEU A 14 -15.48 -18.08 -7.62
CA LEU A 14 -15.57 -17.63 -6.22
C LEU A 14 -14.75 -18.50 -5.26
N ILE A 15 -14.68 -19.82 -5.51
CA ILE A 15 -13.89 -20.75 -4.68
C ILE A 15 -12.37 -20.52 -4.90
N SER A 16 -11.97 -20.14 -6.11
CA SER A 16 -10.57 -19.81 -6.44
C SER A 16 -10.05 -18.58 -5.66
N SER A 17 -10.88 -17.54 -5.47
CA SER A 17 -10.49 -16.34 -4.72
C SER A 17 -10.33 -16.59 -3.21
N ALA A 18 -11.13 -17.48 -2.62
CA ALA A 18 -11.02 -17.79 -1.19
C ALA A 18 -9.76 -18.61 -0.86
N LYS A 19 -9.38 -19.56 -1.74
CA LYS A 19 -8.15 -20.35 -1.58
C LYS A 19 -6.88 -19.55 -1.88
N ALA A 20 -6.96 -18.57 -2.80
CA ALA A 20 -5.88 -17.63 -3.05
C ALA A 20 -5.64 -16.67 -1.86
N ALA A 21 -6.68 -16.32 -1.10
CA ALA A 21 -6.55 -15.48 0.09
C ALA A 21 -5.86 -16.16 1.28
N GLU A 22 -5.91 -17.50 1.38
CA GLU A 22 -5.17 -18.27 2.41
C GLU A 22 -3.67 -18.38 2.10
N ALA A 23 -3.26 -18.24 0.84
CA ALA A 23 -1.88 -18.48 0.39
C ALA A 23 -1.07 -17.20 0.14
N THR A 24 -1.67 -16.02 0.31
CA THR A 24 -0.94 -14.76 0.23
C THR A 24 -0.30 -14.49 1.57
N THR A 25 1.03 -14.63 1.63
CA THR A 25 1.86 -13.92 2.61
C THR A 25 1.29 -12.51 2.72
N SER A 26 0.83 -12.13 3.92
CA SER A 26 0.17 -10.83 4.12
C SER A 26 1.09 -9.73 3.59
N LEU A 27 0.55 -8.63 3.05
CA LEU A 27 1.40 -7.60 2.41
C LEU A 27 2.51 -7.12 3.35
N GLU A 28 2.22 -7.08 4.64
CA GLU A 28 3.15 -6.76 5.73
C GLU A 28 4.33 -7.74 5.81
N SER A 29 4.12 -9.03 5.53
CA SER A 29 5.18 -10.05 5.54
C SER A 29 6.13 -9.99 4.35
N LEU A 30 5.78 -9.23 3.30
CA LEU A 30 6.64 -8.97 2.13
C LEU A 30 7.50 -7.73 2.31
N LEU A 31 7.24 -6.96 3.35
CA LEU A 31 7.90 -5.70 3.59
C LEU A 31 8.99 -5.88 4.64
N PRO A 32 10.12 -5.14 4.55
CA PRO A 32 11.12 -5.14 5.60
C PRO A 32 10.50 -4.81 6.96
N ALA A 33 11.03 -5.40 8.04
CA ALA A 33 10.50 -5.22 9.39
C ALA A 33 10.54 -3.75 9.84
N GLU A 34 11.47 -2.98 9.29
CA GLU A 34 11.59 -1.53 9.47
C GLU A 34 10.54 -0.69 8.72
N THR A 35 9.58 -1.30 8.02
CA THR A 35 8.55 -0.55 7.29
C THR A 35 7.59 0.13 8.26
N VAL A 36 7.64 1.46 8.30
CA VAL A 36 6.85 2.28 9.23
C VAL A 36 5.42 2.57 8.72
N LEU A 37 5.22 2.60 7.40
CA LEU A 37 3.91 2.93 6.83
C LEU A 37 3.75 2.39 5.40
N VAL A 38 2.59 1.78 5.13
CA VAL A 38 2.14 1.40 3.79
C VAL A 38 0.80 2.06 3.56
N MET A 39 0.64 2.72 2.40
CA MET A 39 -0.61 3.34 2.02
C MET A 39 -0.97 2.95 0.59
N ALA A 40 -2.12 2.32 0.44
CA ALA A 40 -2.74 2.13 -0.86
C ALA A 40 -3.68 3.31 -1.15
N ALA A 41 -3.55 3.90 -2.33
CA ALA A 41 -4.46 4.94 -2.80
C ALA A 41 -4.89 4.64 -4.25
N PRO A 42 -6.16 4.90 -4.60
CA PRO A 42 -6.65 4.70 -5.98
C PRO A 42 -5.94 5.59 -7.01
N ASP A 43 -5.51 6.78 -6.58
CA ASP A 43 -4.77 7.73 -7.40
C ASP A 43 -3.69 8.42 -6.56
N TYR A 44 -2.44 8.29 -7.02
CA TYR A 44 -1.29 8.85 -6.34
C TYR A 44 -1.33 10.39 -6.31
N ALA A 45 -1.80 11.04 -7.37
CA ALA A 45 -1.82 12.49 -7.44
C ALA A 45 -2.77 13.08 -6.40
N THR A 46 -3.96 12.51 -6.29
CA THR A 46 -4.98 12.87 -5.30
C THR A 46 -4.51 12.57 -3.88
N ALA A 47 -3.93 11.39 -3.63
CA ALA A 47 -3.38 11.05 -2.32
C ALA A 47 -2.26 12.01 -1.89
N LYS A 48 -1.34 12.34 -2.79
CA LYS A 48 -0.29 13.32 -2.55
C LYS A 48 -0.84 14.70 -2.26
N LYS A 49 -1.87 15.14 -3.00
CA LYS A 49 -2.55 16.42 -2.76
C LYS A 49 -3.16 16.47 -1.36
N HIS A 50 -3.88 15.43 -0.95
CA HIS A 50 -4.50 15.36 0.38
C HIS A 50 -3.46 15.24 1.50
N PHE A 51 -2.41 14.44 1.31
CA PHE A 51 -1.31 14.35 2.26
C PHE A 51 -0.67 15.71 2.49
N LYS A 52 -0.30 16.44 1.43
CA LYS A 52 0.29 17.79 1.54
C LYS A 52 -0.60 18.81 2.24
N ALA A 53 -1.92 18.67 2.09
CA ALA A 53 -2.89 19.54 2.75
C ALA A 53 -3.15 19.17 4.22
N SER A 54 -2.76 17.97 4.65
CA SER A 54 -2.95 17.50 6.04
C SER A 54 -1.94 18.14 7.00
N ALA A 55 -2.26 18.14 8.30
CA ALA A 55 -1.33 18.58 9.33
C ALA A 55 0.00 17.81 9.30
N SER A 56 -0.05 16.50 9.05
CA SER A 56 1.14 15.65 8.91
C SER A 56 1.98 16.03 7.71
N GLY A 57 1.36 16.35 6.57
CA GLY A 57 2.08 16.81 5.38
C GLY A 57 2.68 18.20 5.56
N GLN A 58 1.97 19.12 6.22
CA GLN A 58 2.50 20.44 6.56
C GLN A 58 3.68 20.35 7.54
N PHE A 59 3.59 19.48 8.55
CA PHE A 59 4.70 19.19 9.45
C PHE A 59 5.87 18.55 8.70
N TRP A 60 5.61 17.59 7.81
CA TRP A 60 6.64 16.98 6.96
C TRP A 60 7.36 18.03 6.10
N ASP A 61 6.63 18.99 5.53
CA ASP A 61 7.19 20.05 4.69
C ASP A 61 7.80 21.24 5.46
N SER A 62 7.70 21.25 6.79
CA SER A 62 8.22 22.30 7.66
C SER A 62 9.75 22.46 7.59
N ALA A 63 10.24 23.62 8.04
CA ALA A 63 11.67 23.92 8.08
C ALA A 63 12.39 23.09 9.14
N GLU A 64 11.71 22.85 10.25
CA GLU A 64 12.16 22.06 11.40
C GLU A 64 12.39 20.60 11.01
N PHE A 65 11.56 20.07 10.11
CA PHE A 65 11.66 18.68 9.65
C PHE A 65 12.60 18.50 8.44
N LYS A 66 13.09 19.60 7.84
CA LYS A 66 14.00 19.58 6.69
C LYS A 66 15.31 18.79 6.94
N PRO A 67 16.01 18.94 8.08
CA PRO A 67 17.24 18.18 8.34
C PRO A 67 16.98 16.67 8.40
N PHE A 68 15.87 16.26 9.01
CA PHE A 68 15.47 14.86 9.06
C PHE A 68 15.16 14.31 7.67
N ARG A 69 14.38 15.03 6.85
CA ARG A 69 14.10 14.61 5.46
C ARG A 69 15.36 14.48 4.63
N LYS A 70 16.32 15.40 4.78
CA LYS A 70 17.63 15.32 4.12
C LYS A 70 18.37 14.05 4.54
N LYS A 71 18.46 13.78 5.85
CA LYS A 71 19.09 12.55 6.36
C LYS A 71 18.38 11.27 5.88
N LEU A 72 17.06 11.29 5.81
CA LEU A 72 16.28 10.15 5.32
C LEU A 72 16.50 9.90 3.81
N ALA A 73 16.66 10.97 3.02
CA ALA A 73 16.97 10.86 1.58
C ALA A 73 18.43 10.46 1.31
N ASP A 74 19.37 11.00 2.08
CA ASP A 74 20.80 10.74 1.95
C ASP A 74 21.19 9.35 2.52
N GLY A 75 20.30 8.72 3.28
CA GLY A 75 20.53 7.46 3.98
C GLY A 75 21.13 7.66 5.37
N PHE A 76 20.75 6.79 6.31
CA PHE A 76 21.22 6.88 7.70
C PHE A 76 22.70 6.50 7.88
N GLU A 77 23.28 5.78 6.92
CA GLU A 77 24.69 5.33 6.93
C GLU A 77 25.67 6.34 6.31
N ALA A 78 25.20 7.49 5.83
CA ALA A 78 26.08 8.52 5.24
C ALA A 78 26.93 9.30 6.28
N ASN A 79 27.17 8.77 7.48
CA ASN A 79 28.03 9.34 8.51
C ASN A 79 28.99 8.29 9.09
#